data_AF-A0A101XID5-F1
#
_entry.id   AF-A0A101XID5-F1
#
_cell.length_a   1.000
_cell.length_b   1.000
_cell.length_c   1.000
_cell.angle_alpha   90.00
_cell.angle_beta   90.00
_cell.angle_gamma   90.00
#
_symmetry.space_group_name_H-M   'P 1'
#
loop_
_entity.id
_entity.type
_entity.pdbx_description
1 polymer ?
#
loop_
_entity_poly.entity_id
_entity_poly.type
_entity_poly.pdbx_seq_one_letter_code
_entity_poly.pdbx_strand_id
1 'polypeptide(L)'
;MRVNPELCIRCRGEYNLCGLAYCPILVNNRVVAGVRGVEGKSIVDGSSPPSVMVGRLGYPKVRVYPATPPTHGDTGWLENPGVWVNMRLEDFLAARLTLVRGSTSFRVNDARDPPRQLHEIQILAISGGPVDSELNLAKPINGPVTLSEQEPPMGPSAPLRSLRLSTTPQPARVVEKAYSDTDMRANDAVWMLYRSGVDVHVASRLLSVGAVGRGRFRRLVPTRWSITAVDEVVSGRLIEEVKGYPEIDEYRVYVRRVMDNLFIGILAPHTWLYEW
;
A
#
# COMPACT_ATOMS: atom_id res chain seq x y z
N MET A 1 0.90 6.97 -26.22
CA MET A 1 0.64 6.12 -27.40
C MET A 1 -0.74 6.48 -27.97
N ARG A 2 -0.89 6.80 -29.26
CA ARG A 2 -2.22 7.10 -29.85
C ARG A 2 -2.81 5.79 -30.40
N VAL A 3 -3.85 5.26 -29.75
CA VAL A 3 -4.57 4.05 -30.17
C VAL A 3 -5.57 4.41 -31.28
N ASN A 4 -5.66 3.61 -32.35
CA ASN A 4 -6.64 3.82 -33.42
C ASN A 4 -8.09 3.61 -32.88
N PRO A 5 -8.98 4.61 -32.94
CA PRO A 5 -10.36 4.49 -32.44
C PRO A 5 -11.18 3.36 -33.08
N GLU A 6 -10.95 3.01 -34.34
CA GLU A 6 -11.67 1.91 -35.01
C GLU A 6 -11.37 0.55 -34.37
N LEU A 7 -10.13 0.35 -33.91
CA LEU A 7 -9.75 -0.85 -33.16
C LEU A 7 -10.50 -0.91 -31.83
N CYS A 8 -10.70 0.22 -31.16
CA CYS A 8 -11.46 0.25 -29.90
C CYS A 8 -12.93 -0.16 -30.09
N ILE A 9 -13.57 0.26 -31.19
CA ILE A 9 -14.97 -0.10 -31.50
C ILE A 9 -15.11 -1.61 -31.73
N ARG A 10 -14.14 -2.24 -32.39
CA ARG A 10 -14.10 -3.70 -32.60
C ARG A 10 -13.72 -4.45 -31.33
N CYS A 11 -12.77 -3.93 -30.57
CA CYS A 11 -12.25 -4.51 -29.34
C CYS A 11 -13.29 -4.52 -28.22
N ARG A 12 -14.13 -3.47 -28.13
CA ARG A 12 -15.15 -3.27 -27.07
C ARG A 12 -14.61 -3.40 -25.64
N GLY A 13 -13.30 -3.25 -25.46
CA GLY A 13 -12.61 -3.41 -24.18
C GLY A 13 -12.42 -4.86 -23.73
N GLU A 14 -12.68 -5.85 -24.58
CA GLU A 14 -12.65 -7.27 -24.23
C GLU A 14 -11.39 -7.99 -24.76
N TYR A 15 -10.91 -7.60 -25.94
CA TYR A 15 -9.85 -8.34 -26.65
C TYR A 15 -8.47 -7.66 -26.65
N ASN A 16 -8.33 -6.50 -26.01
CA ASN A 16 -7.09 -5.71 -25.96
C ASN A 16 -6.36 -5.57 -27.33
N LEU A 17 -7.12 -5.43 -28.42
CA LEU A 17 -6.59 -5.36 -29.80
C LEU A 17 -5.60 -4.21 -30.05
N CYS A 18 -5.52 -3.24 -29.13
CA CYS A 18 -4.55 -2.16 -29.16
C CYS A 18 -3.15 -2.56 -28.66
N GLY A 19 -2.96 -3.79 -28.19
CA GLY A 19 -1.69 -4.31 -27.68
C GLY A 19 -1.35 -3.85 -26.25
N LEU A 20 -2.26 -3.15 -25.58
CA LEU A 20 -2.11 -2.79 -24.16
C LEU A 20 -2.52 -3.97 -23.27
N ALA A 21 -1.86 -4.12 -22.11
CA ALA A 21 -2.19 -5.16 -21.13
C ALA A 21 -3.58 -4.97 -20.48
N TYR A 22 -4.17 -3.79 -20.60
CA TYR A 22 -5.51 -3.46 -20.10
C TYR A 22 -6.18 -2.42 -20.99
N CYS A 23 -7.51 -2.27 -20.86
CA CYS A 23 -8.26 -1.22 -21.56
C CYS A 23 -8.30 0.11 -20.76
N PRO A 24 -7.64 1.20 -21.21
CA PRO A 24 -7.65 2.47 -20.47
C PRO A 24 -9.03 3.13 -20.39
N ILE A 25 -9.90 2.88 -21.38
CA ILE A 25 -11.26 3.43 -21.42
C ILE A 25 -12.11 2.82 -20.29
N LEU A 26 -12.02 1.49 -20.09
CA LEU A 26 -12.74 0.82 -19.01
C LEU A 26 -12.26 1.29 -17.64
N VAL A 27 -10.94 1.41 -17.46
CA VAL A 27 -10.36 1.95 -16.22
C VAL A 27 -10.86 3.38 -15.98
N ASN A 28 -10.74 4.27 -16.96
CA ASN A 28 -11.17 5.66 -16.81
C ASN A 28 -12.67 5.76 -16.47
N ASN A 29 -13.53 5.01 -17.15
CA ASN A 29 -14.96 5.01 -16.88
C ASN A 29 -15.29 4.55 -15.46
N ARG A 30 -14.62 3.50 -14.96
CA ARG A 30 -14.80 3.01 -13.59
C ARG A 30 -14.29 3.98 -12.55
N VAL A 31 -13.13 4.57 -12.79
CA VAL A 31 -12.54 5.57 -11.89
C VAL A 31 -13.43 6.79 -11.81
N VAL A 32 -13.85 7.35 -12.96
CA VAL A 32 -14.80 8.47 -13.01
C VAL A 32 -16.07 8.12 -12.27
N ALA A 33 -16.67 6.95 -12.51
CA ALA A 33 -17.87 6.52 -11.77
C ALA A 33 -17.64 6.44 -10.26
N GLY A 34 -16.49 5.91 -9.83
CA GLY A 34 -16.11 5.78 -8.42
C GLY A 34 -15.83 7.12 -7.73
N VAL A 35 -15.23 8.09 -8.42
CA VAL A 35 -14.92 9.41 -7.83
C VAL A 35 -15.94 10.51 -8.13
N ARG A 36 -16.95 10.24 -8.97
CA ARG A 36 -17.97 11.23 -9.37
C ARG A 36 -18.67 11.90 -8.19
N GLY A 37 -18.89 11.14 -7.11
CA GLY A 37 -19.55 11.65 -5.90
C GLY A 37 -18.74 12.73 -5.16
N VAL A 38 -17.45 12.84 -5.43
CA VAL A 38 -16.52 13.78 -4.78
C VAL A 38 -15.77 14.70 -5.74
N GLU A 39 -16.03 14.58 -7.04
CA GLU A 39 -15.51 15.51 -8.05
C GLU A 39 -15.96 16.94 -7.73
N GLY A 40 -15.03 17.88 -7.75
CA GLY A 40 -15.31 19.28 -7.41
C GLY A 40 -15.62 19.53 -5.92
N LYS A 41 -15.58 18.52 -5.06
CA LYS A 41 -15.71 18.66 -3.61
C LYS A 41 -14.35 18.75 -2.93
N SER A 42 -14.32 19.48 -1.82
CA SER A 42 -13.16 19.55 -0.92
C SER A 42 -13.30 18.63 0.29
N ILE A 43 -14.43 17.96 0.46
CA ILE A 43 -14.67 16.98 1.53
C ILE A 43 -14.87 15.62 0.87
N VAL A 44 -14.09 14.64 1.33
CA VAL A 44 -14.21 13.24 0.91
C VAL A 44 -14.46 12.42 2.15
N ASP A 45 -15.59 11.73 2.16
CA ASP A 45 -16.04 10.90 3.27
C ASP A 45 -16.18 9.45 2.79
N GLY A 46 -15.73 8.50 3.61
CA GLY A 46 -15.79 7.08 3.32
C GLY A 46 -14.92 6.22 4.25
N SER A 47 -14.96 4.91 4.04
CA SER A 47 -14.22 3.94 4.84
C SER A 47 -12.84 3.72 4.23
N SER A 48 -11.79 4.26 4.84
CA SER A 48 -10.40 4.05 4.43
C SER A 48 -9.95 2.61 4.71
N PRO A 49 -9.26 1.92 3.77
CA PRO A 49 -8.69 0.58 3.96
C PRO A 49 -7.34 0.63 4.71
N PRO A 50 -7.32 1.35 5.83
CA PRO A 50 -6.16 2.05 6.41
C PRO A 50 -4.98 2.32 5.46
N SER A 51 -5.23 3.04 4.37
CA SER A 51 -4.19 3.38 3.38
C SER A 51 -3.44 4.65 3.76
N VAL A 52 -2.12 4.52 3.94
CA VAL A 52 -1.22 5.65 4.20
C VAL A 52 0.06 5.45 3.41
N MET A 53 0.47 6.47 2.67
CA MET A 53 1.78 6.50 2.02
C MET A 53 2.65 7.65 2.55
N VAL A 54 3.89 7.37 2.90
CA VAL A 54 4.95 8.37 3.11
C VAL A 54 5.85 8.44 1.87
N GLY A 55 5.98 9.64 1.31
CA GLY A 55 6.80 9.92 0.13
C GLY A 55 8.29 10.12 0.45
N ARG A 56 9.16 9.85 -0.52
CA ARG A 56 10.63 9.99 -0.40
C ARG A 56 11.18 11.39 -0.70
N LEU A 57 10.45 12.17 -1.47
CA LEU A 57 10.91 13.49 -1.94
C LEU A 57 10.88 14.50 -0.78
N GLY A 58 11.94 15.28 -0.64
CA GLY A 58 12.05 16.34 0.37
C GLY A 58 12.62 15.91 1.73
N TYR A 59 13.12 14.67 1.87
CA TYR A 59 13.75 14.19 3.11
C TYR A 59 14.80 15.20 3.63
N PRO A 60 14.79 15.58 4.93
CA PRO A 60 14.06 14.98 6.05
C PRO A 60 12.65 15.56 6.32
N LYS A 61 12.10 16.38 5.41
CA LYS A 61 10.70 16.84 5.46
C LYS A 61 9.88 16.09 4.42
N VAL A 62 9.23 15.02 4.86
CA VAL A 62 8.51 14.10 3.98
C VAL A 62 7.04 14.50 3.86
N ARG A 63 6.41 14.07 2.76
CA ARG A 63 4.98 14.23 2.54
C ARG A 63 4.26 12.92 2.86
N VAL A 64 3.16 13.01 3.58
CA VAL A 64 2.33 11.90 4.01
C VAL A 64 0.96 12.02 3.35
N TYR A 65 0.44 10.87 2.91
CA TYR A 65 -0.75 10.74 2.10
C TYR A 65 -1.69 9.69 2.69
N PRO A 66 -2.50 10.01 3.72
CA PRO A 66 -3.68 9.20 4.03
C PRO A 66 -4.63 9.17 2.84
N ALA A 67 -5.28 8.03 2.63
CA ALA A 67 -6.21 7.86 1.51
C ALA A 67 -7.56 7.29 1.95
N THR A 68 -8.62 7.78 1.33
CA THR A 68 -10.01 7.39 1.60
C THR A 68 -10.78 7.29 0.28
N PRO A 69 -11.48 6.18 0.02
CA PRO A 69 -12.40 6.10 -1.11
C PRO A 69 -13.71 6.84 -0.77
N PRO A 70 -14.45 7.36 -1.76
CA PRO A 70 -15.76 8.00 -1.55
C PRO A 70 -16.89 6.96 -1.38
N THR A 71 -16.63 5.90 -0.63
CA THR A 71 -17.54 4.77 -0.40
C THR A 71 -17.40 4.27 1.02
N HIS A 72 -18.52 3.88 1.63
CA HIS A 72 -18.57 3.31 2.98
C HIS A 72 -18.71 1.79 2.94
N GLY A 73 -18.26 1.10 4.01
CA GLY A 73 -18.40 -0.34 4.20
C GLY A 73 -17.07 -1.09 4.15
N ASP A 74 -17.11 -2.36 3.71
CA ASP A 74 -15.91 -3.19 3.62
C ASP A 74 -15.04 -2.78 2.43
N THR A 75 -14.08 -1.91 2.70
CA THR A 75 -13.08 -1.46 1.73
C THR A 75 -11.74 -2.17 1.90
N GLY A 76 -11.60 -3.13 2.83
CA GLY A 76 -10.30 -3.71 3.19
C GLY A 76 -9.56 -4.34 2.00
N TRP A 77 -10.32 -4.85 1.03
CA TRP A 77 -9.81 -5.38 -0.24
C TRP A 77 -9.05 -4.34 -1.09
N LEU A 78 -9.30 -3.04 -0.89
CA LEU A 78 -8.59 -1.94 -1.57
C LEU A 78 -7.12 -1.79 -1.12
N GLU A 79 -6.70 -2.44 -0.02
CA GLU A 79 -5.31 -2.54 0.51
C GLU A 79 -4.94 -3.99 0.85
N ASN A 80 -5.42 -4.96 0.06
CA ASN A 80 -5.10 -6.37 0.25
C ASN A 80 -4.40 -6.99 -0.99
N PRO A 81 -3.06 -7.05 -0.99
CA PRO A 81 -2.29 -7.64 -2.09
C PRO A 81 -2.66 -9.10 -2.42
N GLY A 82 -3.05 -9.90 -1.41
CA GLY A 82 -3.47 -11.28 -1.63
C GLY A 82 -4.73 -11.39 -2.50
N VAL A 83 -5.65 -10.41 -2.40
CA VAL A 83 -6.83 -10.33 -3.26
C VAL A 83 -6.44 -9.82 -4.66
N TRP A 84 -5.58 -8.80 -4.74
CA TRP A 84 -5.20 -8.17 -6.01
C TRP A 84 -4.55 -9.13 -7.01
N VAL A 85 -3.77 -10.09 -6.51
CA VAL A 85 -3.09 -11.12 -7.32
C VAL A 85 -4.06 -11.89 -8.23
N ASN A 86 -5.32 -12.01 -7.85
CA ASN A 86 -6.35 -12.72 -8.61
C ASN A 86 -7.37 -11.78 -9.28
N MET A 87 -7.20 -10.47 -9.17
CA MET A 87 -8.06 -9.48 -9.81
C MET A 87 -7.65 -9.25 -11.26
N ARG A 88 -8.60 -8.86 -12.12
CA ARG A 88 -8.25 -8.32 -13.43
C ARG A 88 -7.51 -7.00 -13.28
N LEU A 89 -6.60 -6.70 -14.20
CA LEU A 89 -5.78 -5.50 -14.13
C LEU A 89 -6.64 -4.22 -14.11
N GLU A 90 -7.75 -4.19 -14.84
CA GLU A 90 -8.67 -3.05 -14.83
C GLU A 90 -9.40 -2.87 -13.49
N ASP A 91 -9.70 -3.97 -12.80
CA ASP A 91 -10.35 -3.94 -11.47
C ASP A 91 -9.35 -3.44 -10.42
N PHE A 92 -8.11 -3.94 -10.46
CA PHE A 92 -7.02 -3.47 -9.62
C PHE A 92 -6.73 -1.98 -9.84
N LEU A 93 -6.59 -1.55 -11.10
CA LEU A 93 -6.35 -0.15 -11.42
C LEU A 93 -7.50 0.73 -10.90
N ALA A 94 -8.76 0.36 -11.16
CA ALA A 94 -9.89 1.10 -10.65
C ALA A 94 -9.86 1.21 -9.11
N ALA A 95 -9.62 0.11 -8.40
CA ALA A 95 -9.52 0.07 -6.95
C ALA A 95 -8.47 1.04 -6.38
N ARG A 96 -7.26 1.05 -6.97
CA ARG A 96 -6.17 1.95 -6.54
C ARG A 96 -6.45 3.41 -6.87
N LEU A 97 -7.09 3.67 -8.01
CA LEU A 97 -7.35 5.00 -8.52
C LEU A 97 -8.58 5.68 -7.87
N THR A 98 -9.48 4.91 -7.24
CA THR A 98 -10.61 5.46 -6.46
C THR A 98 -10.20 5.99 -5.08
N LEU A 99 -9.02 5.64 -4.59
CA LEU A 99 -8.50 6.11 -3.30
C LEU A 99 -8.05 7.57 -3.41
N VAL A 100 -8.86 8.49 -2.90
CA VAL A 100 -8.51 9.91 -2.86
C VAL A 100 -7.51 10.16 -1.75
N ARG A 101 -6.45 10.93 -2.03
CA ARG A 101 -5.35 11.16 -1.12
C ARG A 101 -5.28 12.60 -0.62
N GLY A 102 -5.18 12.76 0.69
CA GLY A 102 -4.85 14.05 1.31
C GLY A 102 -3.34 14.22 1.46
N SER A 103 -2.75 15.29 0.94
CA SER A 103 -1.30 15.54 1.06
C SER A 103 -0.98 16.49 2.21
N THR A 104 -0.14 16.07 3.16
CA THR A 104 0.42 16.94 4.21
C THR A 104 1.91 16.67 4.41
N SER A 105 2.66 17.61 5.01
CA SER A 105 4.11 17.49 5.19
C SER A 105 4.54 17.57 6.64
N PHE A 106 5.43 16.67 7.06
CA PHE A 106 5.98 16.60 8.41
C PHE A 106 7.50 16.45 8.36
N ARG A 107 8.20 16.79 9.44
CA ARG A 107 9.58 16.35 9.62
C ARG A 107 9.57 14.89 10.06
N VAL A 108 10.57 14.13 9.66
CA VAL A 108 10.59 12.69 9.98
C VAL A 108 10.57 12.41 11.48
N ASN A 109 11.20 13.26 12.30
CA ASN A 109 11.25 13.09 13.74
C ASN A 109 9.93 13.42 14.46
N ASP A 110 8.95 14.03 13.76
CA ASP A 110 7.63 14.33 14.33
C ASP A 110 6.89 13.04 14.72
N ALA A 111 7.24 11.88 14.14
CA ALA A 111 6.66 10.58 14.52
C ALA A 111 6.83 10.21 16.01
N ARG A 112 7.84 10.77 16.70
CA ARG A 112 8.07 10.55 18.13
C ARG A 112 7.05 11.28 19.01
N ASP A 113 6.69 12.49 18.62
CA ASP A 113 5.76 13.37 19.32
C ASP A 113 4.82 13.99 18.28
N PRO A 114 3.84 13.20 17.81
CA PRO A 114 3.10 13.53 16.61
C PRO A 114 2.14 14.71 16.87
N PRO A 115 2.13 15.74 16.01
CA PRO A 115 1.04 16.70 16.03
C PRO A 115 -0.29 15.97 15.75
N ARG A 116 -1.41 16.55 16.19
CA ARG A 116 -2.75 15.94 16.11
C ARG A 116 -3.03 15.23 14.77
N GLN A 117 -2.76 15.90 13.65
CA GLN A 117 -3.03 15.34 12.32
C GLN A 117 -2.14 14.12 12.00
N LEU A 118 -0.87 14.12 12.44
CA LEU A 118 -0.01 12.94 12.28
C LEU A 118 -0.43 11.80 13.20
N HIS A 119 -0.89 12.13 14.41
CA HIS A 119 -1.41 11.14 15.35
C HIS A 119 -2.65 10.42 14.79
N GLU A 120 -3.59 11.16 14.18
CA GLU A 120 -4.73 10.56 13.47
C GLU A 120 -4.28 9.66 12.31
N ILE A 121 -3.25 10.05 11.55
CA ILE A 121 -2.68 9.20 10.49
C ILE A 121 -2.06 7.92 11.08
N GLN A 122 -1.40 8.00 12.23
CA GLN A 122 -0.86 6.82 12.92
C GLN A 122 -1.98 5.90 13.41
N ILE A 123 -3.05 6.45 14.01
CA ILE A 123 -4.25 5.68 14.41
C ILE A 123 -4.86 4.96 13.20
N LEU A 124 -5.02 5.67 12.08
CA LEU A 124 -5.49 5.07 10.83
C LEU A 124 -4.60 3.88 10.44
N ALA A 125 -3.29 4.07 10.36
CA ALA A 125 -2.34 3.03 9.96
C ALA A 125 -2.31 1.80 10.90
N ILE A 126 -2.62 1.99 12.18
CA ILE A 126 -2.65 0.93 13.19
C ILE A 126 -3.91 0.09 13.10
N SER A 127 -5.01 0.65 12.59
CA SER A 127 -6.31 -0.04 12.56
C SER A 127 -6.27 -1.41 11.87
N GLY A 128 -7.05 -2.34 12.43
CA GLY A 128 -7.18 -3.70 11.93
C GLY A 128 -8.10 -3.87 10.72
N GLY A 129 -8.81 -2.82 10.29
CA GLY A 129 -9.78 -2.90 9.20
C GLY A 129 -10.24 -1.54 8.69
N PRO A 130 -11.27 -1.48 7.84
CA PRO A 130 -11.80 -0.24 7.28
C PRO A 130 -12.18 0.79 8.36
N VAL A 131 -11.70 2.03 8.22
CA VAL A 131 -11.93 3.13 9.17
C VAL A 131 -12.76 4.21 8.50
N ASP A 132 -13.90 4.56 9.09
CA ASP A 132 -14.68 5.69 8.63
C ASP A 132 -13.91 6.99 8.84
N SER A 133 -13.72 7.73 7.75
CA SER A 133 -12.77 8.83 7.69
C SER A 133 -13.25 9.95 6.78
N GLU A 134 -13.04 11.19 7.23
CA GLU A 134 -13.34 12.39 6.46
C GLU A 134 -12.03 13.15 6.17
N LEU A 135 -11.71 13.30 4.88
CA LEU A 135 -10.64 14.14 4.39
C LEU A 135 -11.20 15.52 4.04
N ASN A 136 -10.76 16.54 4.78
CA ASN A 136 -11.02 17.94 4.43
C ASN A 136 -9.81 18.50 3.67
N LEU A 137 -9.98 18.76 2.39
CA LEU A 137 -8.95 19.17 1.44
C LEU A 137 -8.94 20.69 1.27
N ALA A 138 -7.75 21.24 1.01
CA ALA A 138 -7.57 22.67 0.84
C ALA A 138 -8.09 23.21 -0.49
N LYS A 139 -8.19 22.32 -1.49
CA LYS A 139 -8.72 22.58 -2.82
C LYS A 139 -9.55 21.37 -3.25
N PRO A 140 -10.58 21.58 -4.09
CA PRO A 140 -11.34 20.47 -4.65
C PRO A 140 -10.48 19.46 -5.39
N ILE A 141 -10.93 18.21 -5.41
CA ILE A 141 -10.33 17.19 -6.27
C ILE A 141 -10.69 17.50 -7.72
N ASN A 142 -9.72 18.08 -8.42
CA ASN A 142 -9.79 18.40 -9.84
C ASN A 142 -8.50 17.88 -10.49
N GLY A 143 -8.64 17.01 -11.48
CA GLY A 143 -7.49 16.57 -12.28
C GLY A 143 -7.69 15.18 -12.86
N PRO A 144 -7.17 14.93 -14.08
CA PRO A 144 -7.19 13.59 -14.64
C PRO A 144 -6.37 12.65 -13.76
N VAL A 145 -6.81 11.41 -13.67
CA VAL A 145 -6.01 10.38 -13.02
C VAL A 145 -4.82 10.06 -13.90
N THR A 146 -3.62 10.33 -13.39
CA THR A 146 -2.37 10.08 -14.12
C THR A 146 -1.89 8.68 -13.83
N LEU A 147 -1.79 7.86 -14.87
CA LEU A 147 -1.11 6.57 -14.82
C LEU A 147 0.34 6.75 -15.27
N SER A 148 1.24 6.14 -14.52
CA SER A 148 2.68 6.10 -14.80
C SER A 148 3.08 4.63 -14.95
N GLU A 149 4.01 4.36 -15.85
CA GLU A 149 4.66 3.03 -15.92
C GLU A 149 5.71 2.84 -14.82
N GLN A 150 6.13 3.94 -14.18
CA GLN A 150 7.22 3.96 -13.20
C GLN A 150 6.72 4.10 -11.75
N GLU A 151 5.46 4.51 -11.56
CA GLU A 151 4.85 4.68 -10.26
C GLU A 151 3.62 3.79 -10.12
N PRO A 152 3.34 3.24 -8.92
CA PRO A 152 2.10 2.52 -8.68
C PRO A 152 0.89 3.39 -9.05
N PRO A 153 -0.21 2.80 -9.55
CA PRO A 153 -1.43 3.54 -9.81
C PRO A 153 -1.89 4.25 -8.53
N MET A 154 -2.04 5.58 -8.60
CA MET A 154 -2.46 6.38 -7.46
C MET A 154 -3.70 7.19 -7.81
N GLY A 155 -4.69 7.17 -6.92
CA GLY A 155 -5.83 8.06 -7.03
C GLY A 155 -5.46 9.54 -6.87
N PRO A 156 -6.43 10.42 -7.16
CA PRO A 156 -6.23 11.86 -7.16
C PRO A 156 -5.80 12.37 -5.79
N SER A 157 -5.07 13.48 -5.76
CA SER A 157 -4.56 14.04 -4.51
C SER A 157 -4.71 15.55 -4.44
N ALA A 158 -5.03 16.07 -3.26
CA ALA A 158 -5.02 17.50 -2.97
C ALA A 158 -4.42 17.76 -1.58
N PRO A 159 -3.93 18.99 -1.30
CA PRO A 159 -3.41 19.32 0.03
C PRO A 159 -4.48 19.12 1.12
N LEU A 160 -4.10 18.52 2.24
CA LEU A 160 -5.00 18.16 3.34
C LEU A 160 -5.04 19.27 4.40
N ARG A 161 -6.24 19.74 4.75
CA ARG A 161 -6.47 20.66 5.89
C ARG A 161 -6.62 19.89 7.20
N SER A 162 -7.45 18.86 7.21
CA SER A 162 -7.65 17.99 8.37
C SER A 162 -8.09 16.60 7.94
N LEU A 163 -7.70 15.60 8.72
CA LEU A 163 -8.28 14.27 8.71
C LEU A 163 -9.23 14.20 9.92
N ARG A 164 -10.33 13.46 9.83
CA ARG A 164 -11.12 13.06 11.01
C ARG A 164 -11.40 11.59 10.89
N LEU A 165 -11.19 10.87 11.98
CA LEU A 165 -11.55 9.46 12.09
C LEU A 165 -12.75 9.37 13.03
N SER A 166 -13.72 8.55 12.68
CA SER A 166 -14.86 8.22 13.54
C SER A 166 -14.63 6.84 14.16
N THR A 167 -15.31 5.81 13.65
CA THR A 167 -15.22 4.47 14.21
C THR A 167 -13.99 3.75 13.67
N THR A 168 -13.09 3.35 14.58
CA THR A 168 -11.85 2.66 14.25
C THR A 168 -11.92 1.21 14.70
N PRO A 169 -11.83 0.22 13.80
CA PRO A 169 -11.69 -1.18 14.20
C PRO A 169 -10.44 -1.38 15.07
N GLN A 170 -10.57 -2.22 16.10
CA GLN A 170 -9.46 -2.53 16.98
C GLN A 170 -8.33 -3.22 16.21
N PRO A 171 -7.07 -2.83 16.44
CA PRO A 171 -5.93 -3.55 15.89
C PRO A 171 -5.81 -4.95 16.49
N ALA A 172 -5.09 -5.84 15.80
CA ALA A 172 -4.66 -7.08 16.42
C ALA A 172 -3.80 -6.77 17.66
N ARG A 173 -3.95 -7.56 18.75
CA ARG A 173 -3.22 -7.36 20.01
C ARG A 173 -1.70 -7.25 19.84
N VAL A 174 -1.13 -8.00 18.89
CA VAL A 174 0.31 -7.93 18.58
C VAL A 174 0.71 -6.59 17.95
N VAL A 175 -0.16 -6.00 17.13
CA VAL A 175 0.04 -4.67 16.54
C VAL A 175 -0.04 -3.60 17.62
N GLU A 176 -1.04 -3.67 18.50
CA GLU A 176 -1.16 -2.77 19.64
C GLU A 176 0.06 -2.84 20.57
N LYS A 177 0.55 -4.06 20.85
CA LYS A 177 1.78 -4.27 21.61
C LYS A 177 2.99 -3.64 20.92
N ALA A 178 3.16 -3.86 19.62
CA ALA A 178 4.28 -3.29 18.86
C ALA A 178 4.25 -1.76 18.83
N TYR A 179 3.06 -1.16 18.81
CA TYR A 179 2.88 0.29 18.87
C TYR A 179 3.13 0.87 20.27
N SER A 180 2.64 0.21 21.32
CA SER A 180 2.74 0.72 22.69
C SER A 180 4.12 0.49 23.33
N ASP A 181 4.86 -0.53 22.89
CA ASP A 181 6.21 -0.80 23.38
C ASP A 181 7.22 0.19 22.76
N THR A 182 7.67 1.15 23.57
CA THR A 182 8.61 2.19 23.15
C THR A 182 10.07 1.81 23.43
N ASP A 183 10.36 0.64 23.98
CA ASP A 183 11.72 0.13 24.24
C ASP A 183 12.17 -0.91 23.20
N MET A 184 11.20 -1.57 22.54
CA MET A 184 11.40 -2.53 21.47
C MET A 184 12.10 -1.91 20.25
N ARG A 185 13.11 -2.59 19.69
CA ARG A 185 13.75 -2.18 18.43
C ARG A 185 12.80 -2.41 17.26
N ALA A 186 12.90 -1.59 16.22
CA ALA A 186 12.05 -1.72 15.04
C ALA A 186 12.16 -3.12 14.40
N ASN A 187 13.37 -3.65 14.26
CA ASN A 187 13.60 -4.99 13.70
C ASN A 187 12.94 -6.10 14.52
N ASP A 188 12.97 -5.98 15.86
CA ASP A 188 12.33 -6.96 16.75
C ASP A 188 10.80 -6.86 16.67
N ALA A 189 10.27 -5.64 16.55
CA ALA A 189 8.83 -5.42 16.34
C ALA A 189 8.35 -6.00 15.00
N VAL A 190 9.08 -5.75 13.92
CA VAL A 190 8.79 -6.30 12.58
C VAL A 190 8.81 -7.82 12.62
N TRP A 191 9.84 -8.43 13.23
CA TRP A 191 9.93 -9.87 13.36
C TRP A 191 8.80 -10.46 14.21
N MET A 192 8.44 -9.82 15.33
CA MET A 192 7.32 -10.23 16.18
C MET A 192 5.99 -10.20 15.42
N LEU A 193 5.74 -9.16 14.63
CA LEU A 193 4.54 -9.04 13.80
C LEU A 193 4.48 -10.19 12.79
N TYR A 194 5.55 -10.41 12.03
CA TYR A 194 5.63 -11.47 11.04
C TYR A 194 5.42 -12.87 11.65
N ARG A 195 6.14 -13.21 12.73
CA ARG A 195 6.00 -14.50 13.43
C ARG A 195 4.62 -14.73 14.03
N SER A 196 3.85 -13.67 14.25
CA SER A 196 2.47 -13.73 14.76
C SER A 196 1.43 -13.79 13.63
N GLY A 197 1.84 -13.94 12.37
CA GLY A 197 0.95 -14.03 11.21
C GLY A 197 0.45 -12.68 10.70
N VAL A 198 1.03 -11.55 11.14
CA VAL A 198 0.70 -10.24 10.58
C VAL A 198 1.39 -10.09 9.23
N ASP A 199 0.61 -9.68 8.23
CA ASP A 199 1.08 -9.45 6.87
C ASP A 199 2.21 -8.39 6.81
N VAL A 200 3.22 -8.65 5.98
CA VAL A 200 4.41 -7.78 5.84
C VAL A 200 4.08 -6.37 5.34
N HIS A 201 2.98 -6.20 4.61
CA HIS A 201 2.48 -4.89 4.17
C HIS A 201 1.95 -4.07 5.36
N VAL A 202 1.32 -4.71 6.33
CA VAL A 202 0.91 -4.05 7.59
C VAL A 202 2.15 -3.62 8.38
N ALA A 203 3.15 -4.50 8.53
CA ALA A 203 4.40 -4.15 9.19
C ALA A 203 5.12 -2.97 8.47
N SER A 204 5.13 -2.98 7.14
CA SER A 204 5.70 -1.90 6.32
C SER A 204 4.97 -0.58 6.52
N ARG A 205 3.63 -0.60 6.57
CA ARG A 205 2.80 0.57 6.84
C ARG A 205 3.09 1.15 8.22
N LEU A 206 3.12 0.31 9.26
CA LEU A 206 3.43 0.70 10.64
C LEU A 206 4.83 1.32 10.76
N LEU A 207 5.84 0.70 10.14
CA LEU A 207 7.19 1.25 10.11
C LEU A 207 7.24 2.59 9.37
N SER A 208 6.51 2.73 8.26
CA SER A 208 6.48 3.95 7.46
C SER A 208 5.94 5.16 8.21
N VAL A 209 4.87 5.00 8.99
CA VAL A 209 4.31 6.06 9.83
C VAL A 209 5.05 6.24 11.17
N GLY A 210 6.14 5.50 11.39
CA GLY A 210 6.92 5.54 12.62
C GLY A 210 6.16 5.02 13.84
N ALA A 211 5.21 4.10 13.65
CA ALA A 211 4.42 3.51 14.73
C ALA A 211 5.21 2.46 15.55
N VAL A 212 6.26 1.86 14.98
CA VAL A 212 7.05 0.82 15.65
C VAL A 212 8.50 1.23 15.85
N GLY A 213 9.14 0.63 16.85
CA GLY A 213 10.52 0.87 17.24
C GLY A 213 10.65 1.77 18.46
N ARG A 214 11.91 1.98 18.89
CA ARG A 214 12.21 2.72 20.13
C ARG A 214 11.66 4.13 20.06
N GLY A 215 10.90 4.55 21.07
CA GLY A 215 10.15 5.81 21.06
C GLY A 215 11.01 7.02 20.67
N ARG A 216 12.20 7.15 21.28
CA ARG A 216 13.13 8.25 20.96
C ARG A 216 13.70 8.24 19.54
N PHE A 217 13.59 7.12 18.82
CA PHE A 217 14.10 6.91 17.47
C PHE A 217 13.00 6.66 16.42
N ARG A 218 11.72 6.74 16.81
CA ARG A 218 10.60 6.67 15.85
C ARG A 218 10.71 7.81 14.86
N ARG A 219 10.61 7.46 13.58
CA ARG A 219 10.70 8.39 12.44
C ARG A 219 9.70 7.99 11.37
N LEU A 220 9.20 8.97 10.63
CA LEU A 220 8.57 8.70 9.35
C LEU A 220 9.62 8.17 8.38
N VAL A 221 9.32 7.03 7.78
CA VAL A 221 10.18 6.37 6.79
C VAL A 221 9.41 6.32 5.48
N PRO A 222 9.98 6.79 4.35
CA PRO A 222 9.36 6.64 3.05
C PRO A 222 8.91 5.19 2.80
N THR A 223 7.68 5.02 2.33
CA THR A 223 7.01 3.71 2.22
C THR A 223 7.86 2.69 1.47
N ARG A 224 8.54 3.11 0.39
CA ARG A 224 9.45 2.25 -0.37
C ARG A 224 10.61 1.72 0.47
N TRP A 225 11.20 2.56 1.33
CA TRP A 225 12.27 2.15 2.23
C TRP A 225 11.74 1.26 3.35
N SER A 226 10.52 1.50 3.84
CA SER A 226 9.88 0.63 4.83
C SER A 226 9.61 -0.77 4.28
N ILE A 227 9.14 -0.88 3.03
CA ILE A 227 8.95 -2.17 2.36
C ILE A 227 10.27 -2.92 2.29
N THR A 228 11.34 -2.29 1.78
CA THR A 228 12.67 -2.91 1.70
C THR A 228 13.21 -3.29 3.08
N ALA A 229 13.08 -2.43 4.09
CA ALA A 229 13.59 -2.70 5.43
C ALA A 229 12.83 -3.86 6.12
N VAL A 230 11.51 -3.95 5.93
CA VAL A 230 10.73 -5.08 6.45
C VAL A 230 11.13 -6.37 5.75
N ASP A 231 11.26 -6.33 4.42
CA ASP A 231 11.68 -7.48 3.62
C ASP A 231 13.06 -7.98 4.05
N GLU A 232 14.05 -7.09 4.22
CA GLU A 232 15.40 -7.42 4.68
C GLU A 232 15.39 -8.04 6.09
N VAL A 233 14.62 -7.49 7.02
CA VAL A 233 14.51 -8.03 8.39
C VAL A 233 13.89 -9.43 8.41
N VAL A 234 12.82 -9.63 7.64
CA VAL A 234 12.10 -10.91 7.60
C VAL A 234 12.92 -11.95 6.85
N SER A 235 13.37 -11.66 5.63
CA SER A 235 14.19 -12.56 4.81
C SER A 235 15.51 -12.91 5.49
N GLY A 236 16.18 -11.95 6.12
CA GLY A 236 17.42 -12.17 6.84
C GLY A 236 17.27 -13.09 8.06
N ARG A 237 16.08 -13.18 8.67
CA ARG A 237 15.79 -14.17 9.73
C ARG A 237 15.47 -15.53 9.14
N LEU A 238 14.64 -15.57 8.08
CA LEU A 238 14.25 -16.81 7.42
C LEU A 238 15.42 -17.51 6.76
N ILE A 239 16.38 -16.78 6.18
CA ILE A 239 17.53 -17.37 5.50
C ILE A 239 18.44 -18.12 6.48
N GLU A 240 18.55 -17.67 7.74
CA GLU A 240 19.29 -18.37 8.78
C GLU A 240 18.59 -19.68 9.19
N GLU A 241 17.26 -19.71 9.15
CA GLU A 241 16.51 -20.96 9.31
C GLU A 241 16.71 -21.90 8.11
N VAL A 242 16.67 -21.37 6.89
CA VAL A 242 16.83 -22.15 5.65
C VAL A 242 18.20 -22.79 5.54
N LYS A 243 19.27 -22.09 5.93
CA LYS A 243 20.65 -22.62 5.97
C LYS A 243 20.81 -23.82 6.92
N GLY A 244 19.88 -24.01 7.85
CA GLY A 244 19.87 -25.15 8.76
C GLY A 244 19.19 -26.41 8.20
N TYR A 245 18.53 -26.35 7.05
CA TYR A 245 17.90 -27.51 6.43
C TYR A 245 18.91 -28.41 5.72
N PRO A 246 18.61 -29.72 5.58
CA PRO A 246 19.45 -30.62 4.79
C PRO A 246 19.48 -30.19 3.32
N GLU A 247 20.61 -30.44 2.66
CA GLU A 247 20.73 -30.30 1.22
C GLU A 247 19.74 -31.23 0.50
N ILE A 248 19.19 -30.74 -0.61
CA ILE A 248 18.40 -31.56 -1.52
C ILE A 248 19.33 -32.32 -2.46
N ASP A 249 18.91 -33.50 -2.92
CA ASP A 249 19.64 -34.38 -3.84
C ASP A 249 19.08 -34.35 -5.28
N GLU A 250 18.01 -33.59 -5.50
CA GLU A 250 17.29 -33.51 -6.76
C GLU A 250 16.98 -32.06 -7.16
N TYR A 251 16.77 -31.85 -8.45
CA TYR A 251 16.23 -30.58 -8.94
C TYR A 251 14.73 -30.52 -8.69
N ARG A 252 14.27 -29.45 -8.02
CA ARG A 252 12.85 -29.17 -7.83
C ARG A 252 12.47 -27.91 -8.59
N VAL A 253 11.53 -28.04 -9.52
CA VAL A 253 11.04 -26.92 -10.32
C VAL A 253 9.61 -26.59 -9.91
N TYR A 254 9.42 -25.35 -9.49
CA TYR A 254 8.13 -24.79 -9.11
C TYR A 254 7.71 -23.78 -10.16
N VAL A 255 6.54 -24.00 -10.76
CA VAL A 255 6.00 -23.11 -11.79
C VAL A 255 4.70 -22.54 -11.28
N ARG A 256 4.59 -21.21 -11.31
CA ARG A 256 3.37 -20.49 -10.98
C ARG A 256 3.06 -19.48 -12.08
N ARG A 257 1.92 -19.65 -12.73
CA ARG A 257 1.38 -18.66 -13.67
C ARG A 257 0.31 -17.84 -12.95
N VAL A 258 0.44 -16.52 -12.98
CA VAL A 258 -0.50 -15.58 -12.38
C VAL A 258 -0.66 -14.41 -13.34
N MET A 259 -1.91 -14.16 -13.75
CA MET A 259 -2.22 -13.23 -14.83
C MET A 259 -1.37 -13.55 -16.07
N ASP A 260 -0.71 -12.55 -16.65
CA ASP A 260 0.18 -12.70 -17.80
C ASP A 260 1.64 -12.98 -17.42
N ASN A 261 1.92 -13.20 -16.12
CA ASN A 261 3.27 -13.46 -15.62
C ASN A 261 3.50 -14.96 -15.33
N LEU A 262 4.72 -15.40 -15.62
CA LEU A 262 5.21 -16.75 -15.30
C LEU A 262 6.36 -16.63 -14.30
N PHE A 263 6.16 -17.20 -13.12
CA PHE A 263 7.17 -17.30 -12.08
C PHE A 263 7.71 -18.73 -12.04
N ILE A 264 9.02 -18.87 -12.08
CA ILE A 264 9.71 -20.16 -12.00
C ILE A 264 10.70 -20.08 -10.85
N GLY A 265 10.55 -20.98 -9.87
CA GLY A 265 11.52 -21.20 -8.82
C GLY A 265 12.22 -22.53 -9.06
N ILE A 266 13.55 -22.54 -9.07
CA ILE A 266 14.34 -23.76 -9.21
C ILE A 266 15.15 -23.93 -7.94
N LEU A 267 14.99 -25.07 -7.26
CA LEU A 267 15.91 -25.51 -6.23
C LEU A 267 16.84 -26.55 -6.83
N ALA A 268 18.14 -26.34 -6.68
CA ALA A 268 19.18 -27.22 -7.19
C ALA A 268 19.99 -27.82 -6.02
N PRO A 269 20.49 -29.06 -6.17
CA PRO A 269 21.34 -29.72 -5.18
C PRO A 269 22.75 -29.08 -5.19
N HIS A 270 22.91 -27.99 -4.45
CA HIS A 270 24.16 -27.23 -4.36
C HIS A 270 24.24 -26.48 -3.02
N THR A 271 25.44 -25.99 -2.67
CA THR A 271 25.61 -25.04 -1.57
C THR A 271 24.68 -23.82 -1.72
N TRP A 272 24.21 -23.29 -0.59
CA TRP A 272 23.23 -22.18 -0.57
C TRP A 272 23.72 -20.96 -1.35
N LEU A 273 23.02 -20.67 -2.45
CA LEU A 273 23.22 -19.55 -3.36
C LEU A 273 21.84 -19.13 -3.88
N TYR A 274 21.66 -17.85 -4.22
CA TYR A 274 20.46 -17.39 -4.90
C TYR A 274 20.80 -16.31 -5.93
N GLU A 275 20.03 -16.30 -7.01
CA GLU A 275 20.04 -15.27 -8.07
C GLU A 275 18.59 -14.85 -8.32
N TRP A 276 18.35 -13.56 -8.54
CA TRP A 276 17.02 -12.96 -8.72
C TRP A 276 16.87 -12.36 -10.11
#